data_AF-A0A3A8YTS8-F1
#
_entry.id   AF-A0A3A8YTS8-F1
#
_cell.length_a   1.000
_cell.length_b   1.000
_cell.length_c   1.000
_cell.angle_alpha   90.00
_cell.angle_beta   90.00
_cell.angle_gamma   90.00
#
_symmetry.space_group_name_H-M   'P 1'
#
loop_
_entity.id
_entity.type
_entity.pdbx_description
1 polymer ?
#
loop_
_entity_poly.entity_id
_entity_poly.type
_entity_poly.pdbx_seq_one_letter_code
_entity_poly.pdbx_strand_id
1 'polypeptide(L)'
;MAGVCKRCLLREMAAADAEKIAAYREAIKKKDRVSEKEYEERLAVCKSCDYLNAGTCGACGCYVELRAAAKAGKCPYKKWRMVG
;
A
#
# COMPACT_ATOMS: atom_id res chain seq x y z
N MET A 1 14.00 25.61 30.45
CA MET A 1 13.15 24.59 29.79
C MET A 1 13.28 24.77 28.29
N ALA A 2 14.23 24.09 27.66
CA ALA A 2 14.40 24.14 26.20
C ALA A 2 13.47 23.10 25.58
N GLY A 3 12.47 23.56 24.81
CA GLY A 3 11.51 22.71 24.13
C GLY A 3 12.23 21.72 23.22
N VAL A 4 11.92 20.43 23.38
CA VAL A 4 12.54 19.37 22.59
C VAL A 4 12.09 19.49 21.13
N CYS A 5 13.02 19.75 20.22
CA CYS A 5 12.77 19.68 18.79
C CYS A 5 12.83 18.21 18.37
N LYS A 6 11.68 17.60 18.07
CA LYS A 6 11.63 16.23 17.55
C LYS A 6 11.78 16.25 16.03
N ARG A 7 12.98 15.94 15.53
CA ARG A 7 13.21 15.61 14.11
C ARG A 7 12.61 14.22 13.84
N CYS A 8 11.28 14.16 13.72
CA CYS A 8 10.56 12.91 13.48
C CYS A 8 10.39 12.63 12.00
N LEU A 9 10.51 11.35 11.64
CA LEU A 9 10.16 10.85 10.31
C LEU A 9 8.64 10.60 10.25
N LEU A 10 8.05 10.68 9.04
CA LEU A 10 6.63 10.32 8.80
C LEU A 10 6.23 8.95 9.39
N ARG A 11 7.23 8.07 9.58
CA ARG A 11 7.21 6.72 10.18
C ARG A 11 6.72 6.64 11.63
N GLU A 12 6.75 7.72 12.40
CA GLU A 12 6.45 7.67 13.84
C GLU A 12 4.95 7.80 14.18
N MET A 13 4.07 7.77 13.17
CA MET A 13 2.62 7.91 13.31
C MET A 13 1.84 6.69 12.80
N ALA A 14 2.13 5.48 13.30
CA ALA A 14 1.50 4.23 12.83
C ALA A 14 -0.05 4.21 12.88
N ALA A 15 -0.70 5.02 13.72
CA ALA A 15 -2.16 5.12 13.79
C ALA A 15 -2.78 6.12 12.80
N ALA A 16 -2.01 7.07 12.26
CA ALA A 16 -2.52 8.10 11.36
C ALA A 16 -2.48 7.68 9.87
N ASP A 17 -1.93 6.50 9.57
CA ASP A 17 -1.72 6.04 8.20
C ASP A 17 -2.97 5.41 7.57
N ALA A 18 -3.83 4.74 8.32
CA ALA A 18 -5.00 4.04 7.74
C ALA A 18 -6.00 5.00 7.06
N GLU A 19 -6.38 6.09 7.73
CA GLU A 19 -7.27 7.11 7.13
C GLU A 19 -6.62 7.81 5.93
N LYS A 20 -5.31 8.08 5.99
CA LYS A 20 -4.59 8.70 4.89
C LYS A 20 -4.46 7.75 3.70
N ILE A 21 -4.22 6.46 3.92
CA ILE A 21 -4.18 5.44 2.86
C ILE A 21 -5.53 5.37 2.15
N ALA A 22 -6.64 5.40 2.88
CA ALA A 22 -7.97 5.46 2.29
C ALA A 22 -8.13 6.72 1.41
N ALA A 23 -7.78 7.90 1.93
CA ALA A 23 -7.82 9.15 1.17
C ALA A 23 -6.92 9.12 -0.08
N TYR A 24 -5.71 8.57 0.01
CA TYR A 24 -4.82 8.41 -1.14
C TYR A 24 -5.37 7.44 -2.17
N ARG A 25 -6.00 6.32 -1.74
CA ARG A 25 -6.70 5.40 -2.64
C ARG A 25 -7.84 6.11 -3.36
N GLU A 26 -8.60 6.94 -2.66
CA GLU A 26 -9.66 7.76 -3.23
C GLU A 26 -9.17 8.88 -4.16
N ALA A 27 -7.95 9.36 -3.95
CA ALA A 27 -7.30 10.32 -4.85
C ALA A 27 -6.79 9.68 -6.16
N ILE A 28 -6.60 8.35 -6.23
CA ILE A 28 -6.22 7.67 -7.48
C ILE A 28 -7.37 7.85 -8.48
N LYS A 29 -7.10 8.40 -9.66
CA LYS A 29 -8.14 8.57 -10.70
C LYS A 29 -8.73 7.21 -11.08
N LYS A 30 -10.05 7.11 -11.26
CA LYS A 30 -10.74 5.86 -11.66
C LYS A 30 -10.08 5.17 -12.87
N LYS A 31 -9.60 5.96 -13.86
CA LYS A 31 -8.90 5.44 -15.05
C LYS A 31 -7.62 4.66 -14.72
N ASP A 32 -6.96 5.01 -13.63
CA ASP A 32 -5.70 4.43 -13.17
C ASP A 32 -5.92 3.37 -12.08
N ARG A 33 -7.19 3.11 -11.69
CA ARG A 33 -7.56 2.04 -10.75
C ARG A 33 -7.91 0.76 -11.48
N VAL A 34 -7.51 -0.37 -10.91
CA VAL A 34 -8.03 -1.67 -11.37
C VAL A 34 -9.49 -1.85 -10.99
N SER A 35 -10.15 -2.86 -11.56
CA SER A 35 -11.48 -3.27 -11.13
C SER A 35 -11.44 -3.74 -9.67
N GLU A 36 -12.58 -3.69 -8.97
CA GLU A 36 -12.65 -4.17 -7.59
C GLU A 36 -12.31 -5.65 -7.49
N LYS A 37 -12.75 -6.47 -8.45
CA LYS A 37 -12.38 -7.88 -8.54
C LYS A 37 -10.86 -8.07 -8.57
N GLU A 38 -10.16 -7.38 -9.47
CA GLU A 38 -8.70 -7.51 -9.58
C GLU A 38 -7.98 -6.93 -8.35
N TYR A 39 -8.54 -5.90 -7.73
CA TYR A 39 -8.04 -5.37 -6.46
C TYR A 39 -8.08 -6.43 -5.35
N GLU A 40 -9.23 -7.09 -5.19
CA GLU A 40 -9.40 -8.15 -4.19
C GLU A 40 -8.52 -9.36 -4.45
N GLU A 41 -8.37 -9.79 -5.71
CA GLU A 41 -7.46 -10.87 -6.10
C GLU A 41 -6.01 -10.55 -5.73
N ARG A 42 -5.53 -9.34 -6.06
CA ARG A 42 -4.19 -8.88 -5.68
C ARG A 42 -4.00 -8.81 -4.17
N LEU A 43 -5.02 -8.36 -3.44
CA LEU A 43 -4.99 -8.32 -1.99
C LEU A 43 -4.99 -9.72 -1.36
N ALA A 44 -5.75 -10.67 -1.91
CA ALA A 44 -5.76 -12.06 -1.45
C ALA A 44 -4.34 -12.67 -1.55
N VAL A 45 -3.63 -12.40 -2.65
CA VAL A 45 -2.22 -12.79 -2.81
C VAL A 45 -1.31 -12.10 -1.78
N CYS A 46 -1.54 -10.82 -1.48
CA CYS A 46 -0.78 -10.12 -0.44
C CYS A 46 -1.09 -10.67 0.96
N LYS A 47 -2.35 -11.05 1.26
CA LYS A 47 -2.77 -11.62 2.56
C LYS A 47 -2.11 -12.98 2.84
N SER A 48 -1.86 -13.77 1.81
CA SER A 48 -1.12 -15.05 1.93
C SER A 48 0.40 -14.90 1.75
N CYS A 49 0.92 -13.66 1.68
CA CYS A 49 2.32 -13.41 1.44
C CYS A 49 3.08 -13.20 2.75
N ASP A 50 4.18 -13.94 2.95
CA ASP A 50 5.04 -13.83 4.14
C ASP A 50 5.68 -12.44 4.32
N TYR A 51 5.75 -11.66 3.25
CA TYR A 51 6.29 -10.30 3.27
C TYR A 51 5.25 -9.24 3.68
N LEU A 52 3.99 -9.59 3.92
CA LEU A 52 2.99 -8.62 4.37
C LEU A 52 3.22 -8.27 5.84
N ASN A 53 3.41 -6.98 6.12
CA ASN A 53 3.58 -6.47 7.47
C ASN A 53 2.71 -5.23 7.68
N ALA A 54 1.65 -5.34 8.49
CA ALA A 54 0.75 -4.22 8.84
C ALA A 54 0.30 -3.37 7.63
N GLY A 55 -0.09 -4.00 6.51
CA GLY A 55 -0.54 -3.28 5.30
C GLY A 55 0.59 -2.76 4.40
N THR A 56 1.86 -3.00 4.75
CA THR A 56 3.04 -2.71 3.94
C THR A 56 3.70 -3.99 3.44
N CYS A 57 4.33 -3.93 2.26
CA CYS A 57 5.10 -5.05 1.74
C CYS A 57 6.57 -4.93 2.18
N GLY A 58 7.04 -5.83 3.02
CA GLY A 58 8.41 -5.89 3.53
C GLY A 58 9.49 -6.03 2.45
N ALA A 59 9.12 -6.44 1.23
CA ALA A 59 10.03 -6.49 0.08
C ALA A 59 10.48 -5.13 -0.44
N CYS A 60 9.65 -4.10 -0.25
CA CYS A 60 9.75 -2.85 -0.99
C CYS A 60 9.29 -1.62 -0.21
N GLY A 61 8.72 -1.80 0.99
CA GLY A 61 8.28 -0.75 1.89
C GLY A 61 6.98 -0.02 1.51
N CYS A 62 6.30 -0.35 0.40
CA CYS A 62 5.07 0.35 0.02
C CYS A 62 3.81 -0.31 0.58
N TYR A 63 2.76 0.50 0.74
CA TYR A 63 1.41 0.04 1.07
C TYR A 63 0.83 -0.88 -0.01
N VAL A 64 0.41 -2.08 0.40
CA VAL A 64 -0.11 -3.09 -0.52
C VAL A 64 -1.45 -2.67 -1.12
N GLU A 65 -2.28 -1.96 -0.37
CA GLU A 65 -3.58 -1.47 -0.82
C GLU A 65 -3.46 -0.44 -1.93
N LEU A 66 -2.60 0.58 -1.77
CA LEU A 66 -2.38 1.58 -2.81
C LEU A 66 -1.81 0.95 -4.08
N ARG A 67 -0.87 0.02 -3.93
CA ARG A 67 -0.25 -0.64 -5.07
C ARG A 67 -1.21 -1.60 -5.77
N ALA A 68 -2.00 -2.37 -5.01
CA ALA A 68 -2.99 -3.28 -5.57
C ALA A 68 -4.06 -2.50 -6.33
N ALA A 69 -4.49 -1.34 -5.81
CA ALA A 69 -5.48 -0.47 -6.43
C ALA A 69 -5.00 0.16 -7.74
N ALA A 70 -3.71 0.48 -7.86
CA ALA A 70 -3.16 1.09 -9.07
C ALA A 70 -2.99 0.09 -10.22
N LYS A 71 -3.45 0.44 -11.43
CA LYS A 71 -3.18 -0.33 -12.67
C LYS A 71 -1.70 -0.47 -12.94
N ALA A 72 -0.91 0.58 -12.68
CA ALA A 72 0.54 0.57 -12.82
C ALA A 72 1.24 -0.30 -11.76
N GLY A 73 0.54 -0.66 -10.68
CA GLY A 73 1.06 -1.51 -9.61
C GLY A 73 1.55 -2.86 -10.13
N LYS A 74 2.67 -3.32 -9.58
CA LYS A 74 3.25 -4.64 -9.87
C LYS A 74 3.82 -5.26 -8.60
N CYS A 75 3.66 -6.56 -8.43
CA CYS A 75 4.32 -7.27 -7.34
C CYS A 75 5.84 -7.27 -7.57
N PRO A 76 6.68 -6.85 -6.59
CA PRO A 76 8.13 -6.95 -6.72
C PRO A 76 8.59 -8.40 -6.92
N TYR A 77 7.87 -9.36 -6.35
CA TYR A 77 8.12 -10.80 -6.50
C TYR A 77 7.29 -11.45 -7.61
N LYS A 78 6.61 -10.66 -8.45
CA LYS A 78 5.76 -11.16 -9.56
C LYS A 78 4.67 -12.17 -9.12
N LYS A 79 4.31 -12.22 -7.83
CA LYS A 79 3.23 -13.08 -7.30
C LYS A 79 1.85 -12.72 -7.85
N TRP A 80 1.71 -11.49 -8.33
CA TRP A 80 0.53 -11.01 -9.04
C TRP A 80 0.96 -10.06 -10.15
N ARG A 81 0.11 -10.00 -11.18
CA ARG A 81 0.36 -9.45 -12.52
C ARG A 81 1.29 -10.32 -13.38
N MET A 82 0.79 -11.49 -13.75
CA MET A 82 0.91 -11.98 -15.12
C MET A 82 -0.41 -11.68 -15.81
N VAL A 83 -0.42 -10.63 -16.62
CA VAL A 83 -1.41 -10.50 -17.69
C VAL A 83 -0.64 -10.87 -18.93
N GLY A 84 -0.95 -12.05 -19.49
CA GLY A 84 -0.61 -12.40 -20.86
C GLY A 84 -1.39 -11.52 -21.83
#